data_AF-A0A2L2YXQ6-F1
#
_entry.id   AF-A0A2L2YXQ6-F1
#
_cell.length_a   1.000
_cell.length_b   1.000
_cell.length_c   1.000
_cell.angle_alpha   90.00
_cell.angle_beta   90.00
_cell.angle_gamma   90.00
#
_symmetry.space_group_name_H-M   'P 1'
#
loop_
_entity.id
_entity.type
_entity.pdbx_description
1 polymer ?
#
loop_
_entity_poly.entity_id
_entity_poly.type
_entity_poly.pdbx_seq_one_letter_code
_entity_poly.pdbx_strand_id
1 'polypeptide(L)'
;ISFLLSIFLLPDMGFVGPYFHSLCPILIELVSQFSTELTSLDFFPENKVNAIKELVVTLKVLVDIAANDKKLVIVGLYVPTLVTLLLDPDSPQQSFSPARLAVHECALQQLMKIGPQYPHEFRTVVGCSVRLKNRIEACIRIAQAGSSNFNRDNSSSQTQTSSSSPTIKLKMDFSNFSR
;
A
#
# COMPACT_ATOMS: atom_id res chain seq x y z
N ILE A 1 11.13 4.74 17.54
CA ILE A 1 9.73 5.04 17.90
C ILE A 1 9.65 6.56 18.05
N SER A 2 8.88 7.23 17.18
CA SER A 2 8.80 8.69 17.18
C SER A 2 8.05 9.20 18.41
N PHE A 3 8.25 10.46 18.79
CA PHE A 3 7.67 11.07 20.00
C PHE A 3 6.14 10.92 20.07
N LEU A 4 5.42 11.10 18.95
CA LEU A 4 3.97 10.88 18.93
C LEU A 4 3.62 9.43 19.27
N LEU A 5 4.26 8.46 18.60
CA LEU A 5 4.05 7.03 18.87
C LEU A 5 4.34 6.67 20.33
N SER A 6 5.40 7.22 20.91
CA SER A 6 5.75 7.01 22.32
C SER A 6 4.65 7.41 23.27
N ILE A 7 3.94 8.51 23.02
CA ILE A 7 2.83 8.98 23.86
C ILE A 7 1.66 7.99 23.85
N PHE A 8 1.38 7.34 22.70
CA PHE A 8 0.26 6.39 22.58
C PHE A 8 0.57 4.98 23.08
N LEU A 9 1.85 4.68 23.37
CA LEU A 9 2.31 3.38 23.86
C LEU A 9 2.41 3.31 25.40
N LEU A 10 2.03 4.37 26.13
CA LEU A 10 2.03 4.33 27.60
C LEU A 10 0.96 3.37 28.12
N PRO A 11 1.27 2.58 29.17
CA PRO A 11 0.38 1.54 29.70
C PRO A 11 -0.87 2.05 30.43
N ASP A 12 -0.95 3.35 30.75
CA ASP A 12 -2.00 3.92 31.60
C ASP A 12 -3.03 4.72 30.79
N MET A 13 -3.83 4.00 30.00
CA MET A 13 -4.78 4.58 29.04
C MET A 13 -6.23 4.59 29.55
N GLY A 14 -6.44 4.81 30.85
CA GLY A 14 -7.78 5.04 31.44
C GLY A 14 -8.48 6.32 30.95
N PHE A 15 -7.75 7.23 30.28
CA PHE A 15 -8.21 8.57 29.85
C PHE A 15 -8.33 8.72 28.32
N VAL A 16 -8.16 7.65 27.55
CA VAL A 16 -8.05 7.70 26.09
C VAL A 16 -9.37 8.02 25.39
N GLY A 17 -10.51 7.73 26.03
CA GLY A 17 -11.85 8.02 25.51
C GLY A 17 -12.03 9.47 25.01
N PRO A 18 -11.84 10.51 25.85
CA PRO A 18 -11.95 11.92 25.43
C PRO A 18 -10.81 12.39 24.52
N TYR A 19 -9.60 11.83 24.67
CA TYR A 19 -8.44 12.22 23.86
C TYR A 19 -8.58 11.78 22.39
N PHE A 20 -9.28 10.66 22.13
CA PHE A 20 -9.62 10.23 20.77
C PHE A 20 -10.47 11.25 20.00
N HIS A 21 -11.48 11.83 20.67
CA HIS A 21 -12.45 12.71 20.04
C HIS A 21 -11.86 14.09 19.70
N SER A 22 -10.86 14.57 20.45
CA SER A 22 -10.17 15.83 20.17
C SER A 22 -8.97 15.65 19.24
N LEU A 23 -8.23 14.54 19.36
CA LEU A 23 -6.98 14.34 18.62
C LEU A 23 -7.19 13.88 17.18
N CYS A 24 -8.12 12.94 16.95
CA CYS A 24 -8.31 12.36 15.61
C CYS A 24 -8.65 13.43 14.55
N PRO A 25 -9.55 14.41 14.81
CA PRO A 25 -9.81 15.51 13.89
C PRO A 25 -8.55 16.34 13.58
N ILE A 26 -7.74 16.66 14.59
CA ILE A 26 -6.51 17.45 14.42
C ILE A 26 -5.51 16.72 13.52
N LEU A 27 -5.31 15.42 13.75
CA LEU A 27 -4.40 14.62 12.92
C LEU A 27 -4.87 14.53 11.46
N ILE A 28 -6.17 14.37 11.23
CA ILE A 28 -6.77 14.33 9.89
C ILE A 28 -6.62 15.70 9.20
N GLU A 29 -6.86 16.78 9.92
CA GLU A 29 -6.70 18.14 9.41
C GLU A 29 -5.25 18.41 9.00
N LEU A 30 -4.27 18.01 9.83
CA LEU A 30 -2.85 18.12 9.49
C LEU A 30 -2.49 17.31 8.24
N VAL A 31 -2.98 16.08 8.11
CA VAL A 31 -2.76 15.27 6.90
C VAL A 31 -3.39 15.94 5.68
N SER A 32 -4.57 16.55 5.82
CA SER A 32 -5.25 17.26 4.73
C SER A 32 -4.49 18.53 4.30
N GLN A 33 -3.99 19.30 5.26
CA GLN A 33 -3.16 20.48 5.00
C GLN A 33 -1.89 20.08 4.24
N PHE A 34 -1.16 19.08 4.74
CA PHE A 34 0.04 18.59 4.08
C PHE A 34 -0.24 17.97 2.71
N SER A 35 -1.37 17.27 2.53
CA SER A 35 -1.77 16.75 1.22
C SER A 35 -2.02 17.86 0.20
N THR A 36 -2.59 18.98 0.66
CA THR A 36 -2.85 20.16 -0.18
C THR A 36 -1.54 20.81 -0.59
N GLU A 37 -0.65 21.06 0.37
CA GLU A 37 0.70 21.58 0.11
C GLU A 37 1.50 20.69 -0.85
N LEU A 38 1.44 19.36 -0.65
CA LEU A 38 2.12 18.38 -1.49
C LEU A 38 1.64 18.41 -2.96
N THR A 39 0.43 18.90 -3.20
CA THR A 39 -0.14 19.01 -4.55
C THR A 39 0.12 20.40 -5.16
N SER A 40 0.25 21.45 -4.34
CA SER A 40 0.40 22.83 -4.80
C SER A 40 1.84 23.31 -4.95
N LEU A 41 2.80 22.66 -4.28
CA LEU A 41 4.19 23.11 -4.24
C LEU A 41 5.07 22.31 -5.21
N ASP A 42 5.93 23.00 -5.95
CA ASP A 42 6.94 22.38 -6.83
C ASP A 42 7.98 21.57 -6.03
N PHE A 43 8.28 22.01 -4.81
CA PHE A 43 9.21 21.37 -3.90
C PHE A 43 8.56 21.07 -2.56
N PHE A 44 8.60 19.80 -2.16
CA PHE A 44 8.09 19.34 -0.88
C PHE A 44 9.22 18.65 -0.10
N PRO A 45 9.65 19.21 1.04
CA PRO A 45 10.86 18.74 1.71
C PRO A 45 10.64 17.38 2.40
N GLU A 46 11.70 16.58 2.47
CA GLU A 46 11.64 15.19 2.95
C GLU A 46 11.14 15.08 4.40
N ASN A 47 11.48 16.04 5.26
CA ASN A 47 10.99 16.09 6.64
C ASN A 47 9.45 16.17 6.71
N LYS A 48 8.81 16.92 5.80
CA LYS A 48 7.34 16.97 5.72
C LYS A 48 6.76 15.66 5.17
N VAL A 49 7.43 14.99 4.22
CA VAL A 49 7.04 13.65 3.77
C VAL A 49 7.04 12.68 4.95
N ASN A 50 8.11 12.69 5.75
CA ASN A 50 8.24 11.86 6.93
C ASN A 50 7.19 12.20 7.99
N ALA A 51 6.86 13.48 8.17
CA ALA A 51 5.77 13.91 9.04
C ALA A 51 4.41 13.34 8.60
N ILE A 52 4.08 13.38 7.30
CA ILE A 52 2.83 12.77 6.78
C ILE A 52 2.82 11.26 7.09
N LYS A 53 3.93 10.56 6.81
CA LYS A 53 4.04 9.11 7.06
C LYS A 53 3.85 8.80 8.55
N GLU A 54 4.42 9.59 9.44
CA GLU A 54 4.27 9.44 10.88
C GLU A 54 2.83 9.70 11.33
N LEU A 55 2.17 10.74 10.81
CA LEU A 55 0.76 11.02 11.10
C LEU A 55 -0.15 9.86 10.65
N VAL A 56 0.10 9.32 9.45
CA VAL A 56 -0.62 8.16 8.92
C VAL A 56 -0.45 6.92 9.79
N VAL A 57 0.77 6.66 10.29
CA VAL A 57 1.04 5.55 11.20
C VAL A 57 0.43 5.80 12.58
N THR A 58 0.44 7.03 13.07
CA THR A 58 -0.18 7.41 14.34
C THR A 58 -1.69 7.20 14.28
N LEU A 59 -2.35 7.65 13.21
CA LEU A 59 -3.77 7.39 12.98
C LEU A 59 -4.08 5.89 12.93
N LYS A 60 -3.19 5.08 12.35
CA LYS A 60 -3.32 3.61 12.36
C LYS A 60 -3.27 3.03 13.77
N VAL A 61 -2.35 3.49 14.61
CA VAL A 61 -2.27 3.08 16.03
C VAL A 61 -3.55 3.47 16.76
N LEU A 62 -4.09 4.65 16.48
CA LEU A 62 -5.40 5.08 17.00
C LEU A 62 -6.50 4.10 16.57
N VAL A 63 -6.53 3.67 15.30
CA VAL A 63 -7.47 2.63 14.86
C VAL A 63 -7.28 1.35 15.66
N ASP A 64 -6.04 0.94 15.94
CA ASP A 64 -5.74 -0.31 16.64
C ASP A 64 -6.19 -0.30 18.11
N ILE A 65 -5.93 0.79 18.83
CA ILE A 65 -6.29 0.91 20.25
C ILE A 65 -7.76 1.32 20.48
N ALA A 66 -8.48 1.74 19.44
CA ALA A 66 -9.88 2.09 19.55
C ALA A 66 -10.76 0.91 19.98
N ALA A 67 -11.70 1.18 20.90
CA ALA A 67 -12.72 0.25 21.31
C ALA A 67 -13.59 -0.22 20.12
N ASN A 68 -14.11 -1.44 20.21
CA ASN A 68 -14.79 -2.11 19.10
C ASN A 68 -16.01 -1.34 18.59
N ASP A 69 -16.77 -0.71 19.50
CA ASP A 69 -17.94 0.13 19.18
C ASP A 69 -17.57 1.41 18.39
N LYS A 70 -16.33 1.89 18.53
CA LYS A 70 -15.81 3.07 17.83
C LYS A 70 -14.98 2.72 16.59
N LYS A 71 -14.66 1.44 16.38
CA LYS A 71 -13.75 0.99 15.31
C LYS A 71 -14.27 1.40 13.93
N LEU A 72 -15.56 1.18 13.64
CA LEU A 72 -16.17 1.55 12.37
C LEU A 72 -16.04 3.05 12.08
N VAL A 73 -16.26 3.89 13.09
CA VAL A 73 -16.18 5.35 12.95
C VAL A 73 -14.76 5.78 12.60
N ILE A 74 -13.76 5.26 13.30
CA ILE A 74 -12.37 5.68 13.12
C ILE A 74 -11.80 5.12 11.80
N VAL A 75 -12.17 3.89 11.41
CA VAL A 75 -11.88 3.35 10.06
C VAL A 75 -12.57 4.20 8.98
N GLY A 76 -13.79 4.66 9.25
CA GLY A 76 -14.56 5.58 8.40
C GLY A 76 -13.93 6.95 8.19
N LEU A 77 -13.06 7.37 9.10
CA LEU A 77 -12.25 8.59 8.93
C LEU A 77 -10.91 8.26 8.27
N TYR A 78 -10.23 7.21 8.73
CA TYR A 78 -8.90 6.84 8.28
C TYR A 78 -8.84 6.45 6.80
N VAL A 79 -9.77 5.63 6.31
CA VAL A 79 -9.75 5.14 4.92
C VAL A 79 -9.91 6.29 3.92
N PRO A 80 -10.90 7.20 4.05
CA PRO A 80 -10.97 8.38 3.18
C PRO A 80 -9.73 9.27 3.25
N THR A 81 -9.14 9.46 4.45
CA THR A 81 -7.88 10.20 4.61
C THR A 81 -6.72 9.55 3.85
N LEU A 82 -6.58 8.22 3.86
CA LEU A 82 -5.57 7.56 3.05
C LEU A 82 -5.82 7.75 1.55
N VAL A 83 -7.09 7.78 1.12
CA VAL A 83 -7.43 7.96 -0.29
C VAL A 83 -7.09 9.38 -0.80
N THR A 84 -7.15 10.42 0.03
CA THR A 84 -6.69 11.77 -0.40
C THR A 84 -5.19 11.81 -0.72
N LEU A 85 -4.40 10.93 -0.09
CA LEU A 85 -2.97 10.78 -0.29
C LEU A 85 -2.61 9.93 -1.52
N LEU A 86 -3.58 9.20 -2.09
CA LEU A 86 -3.31 8.40 -3.30
C LEU A 86 -3.09 9.28 -4.52
N LEU A 87 -2.38 8.75 -5.51
CA LEU A 87 -2.35 9.32 -6.85
C LEU A 87 -3.69 9.11 -7.56
N ASP A 88 -3.87 9.87 -8.65
CA ASP A 88 -4.92 9.58 -9.61
C ASP A 88 -4.46 8.41 -10.50
N PRO A 89 -5.19 7.28 -10.54
CA PRO A 89 -4.81 6.13 -11.35
C PRO A 89 -4.78 6.40 -12.85
N ASP A 90 -5.48 7.43 -13.33
CA ASP A 90 -5.55 7.78 -14.76
C ASP A 90 -4.39 8.69 -15.20
N SER A 91 -3.60 9.20 -14.25
CA SER A 91 -2.46 10.08 -14.51
C SER A 91 -1.15 9.30 -14.62
N PRO A 92 -0.27 9.63 -15.58
CA PRO A 92 1.01 8.94 -15.73
C PRO A 92 1.92 9.19 -14.51
N GLN A 93 2.52 8.12 -13.98
CA GLN A 93 3.33 8.18 -12.75
C GLN A 93 4.54 9.14 -12.86
N GLN A 94 5.10 9.30 -14.06
CA GLN A 94 6.22 10.22 -14.33
C GLN A 94 5.87 11.69 -14.12
N SER A 95 4.59 12.05 -14.03
CA SER A 95 4.15 13.43 -13.78
C SER A 95 4.17 13.81 -12.30
N PHE A 96 4.49 12.89 -11.39
CA PHE A 96 4.45 13.15 -9.95
C PHE A 96 5.85 13.28 -9.35
N SER A 97 5.97 14.19 -8.37
CA SER A 97 7.21 14.36 -7.62
C SER A 97 7.56 13.10 -6.81
N PRO A 98 8.86 12.84 -6.53
CA PRO A 98 9.29 11.73 -5.67
C PRO A 98 8.62 11.75 -4.29
N ALA A 99 8.38 12.95 -3.74
CA ALA A 99 7.65 13.14 -2.49
C ALA A 99 6.21 12.62 -2.58
N ARG A 100 5.49 12.94 -3.67
CA ARG A 100 4.11 12.47 -3.87
C ARG A 100 4.05 10.95 -4.04
N LEU A 101 5.00 10.38 -4.77
CA LEU A 101 5.12 8.92 -4.93
C LEU A 101 5.36 8.22 -3.59
N ALA A 102 6.28 8.74 -2.76
CA ALA A 102 6.58 8.17 -1.46
C ALA A 102 5.40 8.21 -0.48
N VAL A 103 4.59 9.29 -0.52
CA VAL A 103 3.36 9.41 0.28
C VAL A 103 2.27 8.47 -0.24
N HIS A 104 2.10 8.38 -1.56
CA HIS A 104 1.16 7.47 -2.20
C HIS A 104 1.44 6.01 -1.81
N GLU A 105 2.70 5.58 -1.89
CA GLU A 105 3.10 4.22 -1.52
C GLU A 105 2.79 3.93 -0.06
N CYS A 106 3.11 4.86 0.84
CA CYS A 106 2.79 4.71 2.26
C CYS A 106 1.28 4.54 2.48
N ALA A 107 0.46 5.38 1.86
CA ALA A 107 -1.00 5.31 2.00
C ALA A 107 -1.57 4.00 1.43
N LEU A 108 -1.06 3.56 0.27
CA LEU A 108 -1.49 2.32 -0.37
C LEU A 108 -1.13 1.09 0.49
N GLN A 109 0.07 1.05 1.06
CA GLN A 109 0.48 -0.01 1.98
C GLN A 109 -0.44 -0.09 3.21
N GLN A 110 -0.87 1.05 3.76
CA GLN A 110 -1.79 1.05 4.89
C GLN A 110 -3.20 0.59 4.48
N LEU A 111 -3.69 0.95 3.29
CA LEU A 111 -4.95 0.43 2.75
C LEU A 111 -4.91 -1.09 2.56
N MET A 112 -3.79 -1.63 2.10
CA MET A 112 -3.63 -3.08 1.93
C MET A 112 -3.55 -3.82 3.27
N LYS A 113 -3.10 -3.16 4.35
CA LYS A 113 -3.06 -3.71 5.70
C LYS A 113 -4.41 -3.64 6.41
N ILE A 114 -5.12 -2.52 6.28
CA ILE A 114 -6.39 -2.30 7.00
C ILE A 114 -7.48 -3.24 6.50
N GLY A 115 -7.51 -3.58 5.20
CA GLY A 115 -8.53 -4.44 4.60
C GLY A 115 -8.65 -5.82 5.26
N PRO A 116 -7.56 -6.61 5.35
CA PRO A 116 -7.56 -7.88 6.06
C PRO A 116 -7.71 -7.76 7.58
N GLN A 117 -7.22 -6.67 8.18
CA GLN A 117 -7.23 -6.49 9.63
C GLN A 117 -8.63 -6.14 10.18
N TYR A 118 -9.40 -5.33 9.43
CA TYR A 118 -10.74 -4.86 9.81
C TYR A 118 -11.72 -5.04 8.65
N PRO A 119 -12.01 -6.29 8.25
CA PRO A 119 -12.71 -6.57 7.00
C PRO A 119 -14.17 -6.11 7.00
N HIS A 120 -14.83 -6.11 8.16
CA HIS A 120 -16.21 -5.65 8.26
C HIS A 120 -16.28 -4.12 8.10
N GLU A 121 -15.48 -3.39 8.87
CA GLU A 121 -15.43 -1.93 8.88
C GLU A 121 -14.96 -1.39 7.54
N PHE A 122 -13.90 -1.97 6.99
CA PHE A 122 -13.35 -1.57 5.70
C PHE A 122 -14.38 -1.76 4.57
N ARG A 123 -15.06 -2.91 4.51
CA ARG A 123 -16.10 -3.15 3.49
C ARG A 123 -17.27 -2.18 3.61
N THR A 124 -17.70 -1.87 4.83
CA THR A 124 -18.76 -0.89 5.06
C THR A 124 -18.34 0.48 4.54
N VAL A 125 -17.15 0.97 4.90
CA VAL A 125 -16.66 2.29 4.49
C VAL A 125 -16.43 2.39 2.98
N VAL A 126 -15.81 1.36 2.39
CA VAL A 126 -15.58 1.31 0.93
C VAL A 126 -16.90 1.16 0.16
N GLY A 127 -17.87 0.44 0.74
CA GLY A 127 -19.22 0.27 0.18
C GLY A 127 -20.04 1.57 0.12
N CYS A 128 -19.75 2.56 0.97
CA CYS A 128 -20.45 3.84 0.96
C CYS A 128 -20.19 4.70 -0.30
N SER A 129 -19.11 4.42 -1.06
CA SER A 129 -18.78 5.21 -2.25
C SER A 129 -18.11 4.37 -3.33
N VAL A 130 -18.79 4.23 -4.47
CA VAL A 130 -18.26 3.53 -5.66
C VAL A 130 -16.98 4.21 -6.16
N ARG A 131 -16.90 5.54 -6.08
CA ARG A 131 -15.69 6.29 -6.45
C ARG A 131 -14.50 5.90 -5.56
N LEU A 132 -14.72 5.82 -4.25
CA LEU A 132 -13.70 5.42 -3.28
C LEU A 132 -13.21 4.00 -3.58
N LYS A 133 -14.15 3.06 -3.78
CA LYS A 133 -13.87 1.67 -4.13
C LYS A 133 -13.03 1.56 -5.41
N ASN A 134 -13.49 2.16 -6.50
CA ASN A 134 -12.81 2.07 -7.81
C ASN A 134 -11.38 2.62 -7.74
N ARG A 135 -11.17 3.73 -7.02
CA ARG A 135 -9.85 4.32 -6.85
C ARG A 135 -8.90 3.41 -6.08
N ILE A 136 -9.37 2.82 -4.97
CA ILE A 136 -8.57 1.86 -4.18
C ILE A 136 -8.20 0.66 -5.05
N GLU A 137 -9.17 0.05 -5.73
CA GLU A 137 -8.92 -1.12 -6.58
C GLU A 137 -7.97 -0.81 -7.73
N ALA A 138 -8.11 0.36 -8.39
CA ALA A 138 -7.21 0.78 -9.46
C ALA A 138 -5.77 0.93 -8.97
N CYS A 139 -5.55 1.63 -7.85
CA CYS A 139 -4.22 1.78 -7.27
C CYS A 139 -3.60 0.44 -6.85
N ILE A 140 -4.39 -0.48 -6.28
CA ILE A 140 -3.92 -1.83 -5.93
C ILE A 140 -3.54 -2.62 -7.18
N ARG A 141 -4.36 -2.59 -8.24
CA ARG A 141 -4.05 -3.25 -9.52
C ARG A 141 -2.75 -2.74 -10.13
N ILE A 142 -2.54 -1.43 -10.14
CA ILE A 142 -1.30 -0.81 -10.63
C ILE A 142 -0.09 -1.30 -9.82
N ALA A 143 -0.19 -1.32 -8.49
CA ALA A 143 0.88 -1.81 -7.63
C ALA A 143 1.19 -3.31 -7.86
N GLN A 144 0.17 -4.15 -8.01
CA GLN A 144 0.34 -5.58 -8.31
C GLN A 144 0.97 -5.81 -9.69
N ALA A 145 0.58 -5.03 -10.70
CA ALA A 145 1.16 -5.09 -12.03
C ALA A 145 2.66 -4.71 -12.00
N GLY A 146 3.03 -3.68 -11.24
CA GLY A 146 4.42 -3.28 -11.02
C GLY A 146 5.26 -4.39 -10.35
N SER A 147 4.71 -5.07 -9.35
CA SER A 147 5.38 -6.21 -8.69
C SER A 147 5.45 -7.48 -9.55
N SER A 148 4.52 -7.67 -10.48
CA SER A 148 4.50 -8.84 -11.38
C SER A 148 5.62 -8.84 -12.43
N ASN A 149 6.26 -7.69 -12.68
CA ASN A 149 7.48 -7.63 -13.49
C ASN A 149 8.74 -8.06 -12.75
N PHE A 150 8.69 -8.21 -11.41
CA PHE A 150 9.83 -8.69 -10.61
C PHE A 150 9.71 -10.19 -10.27
N ASN A 151 8.52 -10.78 -10.37
CA ASN A 151 8.28 -12.18 -9.99
C ASN A 151 8.02 -13.13 -11.19
N ARG A 152 8.21 -12.64 -12.42
CA ARG A 152 8.07 -13.45 -13.64
C ARG A 152 9.32 -14.25 -14.02
N ASP A 153 10.36 -14.22 -13.20
CA ASP A 153 11.58 -15.02 -13.40
C ASP A 153 11.68 -16.22 -12.45
N ASN A 154 10.62 -16.55 -11.68
CA ASN A 154 10.69 -17.71 -10.80
C ASN A 154 9.35 -18.41 -10.51
N SER A 155 8.54 -18.67 -11.53
CA SER A 155 7.45 -19.67 -11.47
C SER A 155 6.84 -19.93 -12.86
N SER A 156 7.60 -20.57 -13.75
CA SER A 156 7.02 -21.26 -14.90
C SER A 156 7.90 -22.44 -15.31
N SER A 157 7.68 -23.57 -14.65
CA SER A 157 8.09 -24.89 -15.15
C SER A 157 7.09 -25.94 -14.69
N GLN A 158 5.85 -25.79 -15.16
CA GLN A 158 4.96 -26.93 -15.26
C GLN A 158 4.12 -26.81 -16.53
N THR A 159 4.74 -27.12 -17.66
CA THR A 159 4.05 -27.48 -18.89
C THR A 159 4.73 -28.72 -19.45
N GLN A 160 4.04 -29.85 -19.24
CA GLN A 160 4.22 -31.07 -19.99
C GLN A 160 4.18 -30.74 -21.48
N THR A 161 5.26 -31.03 -22.22
CA THR A 161 5.20 -31.18 -23.67
C THR A 161 6.12 -32.34 -24.09
N SER A 162 5.47 -33.40 -24.52
CA SER A 162 6.01 -34.46 -25.35
C SER A 162 6.33 -33.91 -26.75
N SER A 163 7.58 -34.01 -27.22
CA SER A 163 7.86 -34.11 -28.67
C SER A 163 9.35 -34.33 -29.00
N SER A 164 9.56 -35.44 -29.71
CA SER A 164 10.47 -35.63 -30.86
C SER A 164 11.95 -35.24 -30.75
N SER A 165 12.77 -36.28 -30.68
CA SER A 165 14.20 -36.29 -31.01
C SER A 165 14.51 -35.75 -32.42
N PRO A 166 15.40 -34.77 -32.59
CA PRO A 166 16.05 -34.52 -33.86
C PRO A 166 17.30 -35.38 -33.99
N THR A 167 17.26 -36.30 -34.95
CA THR A 167 18.38 -37.12 -35.40
C THR A 167 19.42 -36.24 -36.08
N ILE A 168 20.61 -36.15 -35.48
CA ILE A 168 21.84 -35.78 -36.19
C ILE A 168 22.77 -36.98 -36.12
N LYS A 169 22.87 -37.71 -37.25
CA LYS A 169 23.79 -38.83 -37.44
C LYS A 169 25.18 -38.26 -37.71
N LEU A 170 26.06 -38.32 -36.73
CA LEU A 170 27.50 -38.26 -36.98
C LEU A 170 27.95 -39.66 -37.42
N LYS A 171 28.22 -39.84 -38.72
CA LYS A 171 28.96 -41.01 -39.22
C LYS A 171 30.42 -40.83 -38.83
N MET A 172 30.91 -41.67 -37.92
CA MET A 172 32.33 -41.97 -37.82
C MET A 172 32.59 -43.30 -38.51
N ASP A 173 33.02 -43.22 -39.76
CA ASP A 173 33.71 -44.31 -40.46
C ASP A 173 35.16 -44.31 -40.03
N PHE A 174 35.58 -45.21 -39.14
CA PHE A 174 37.00 -45.51 -38.93
C PHE A 174 37.20 -46.97 -38.49
N SER A 175 37.39 -47.79 -39.52
CA SER A 175 38.47 -48.79 -39.66
C SER A 175 38.63 -49.92 -38.62
N ASN A 176 38.94 -51.09 -39.20
CA ASN A 176 39.41 -52.33 -38.56
C ASN A 176 38.27 -53.15 -37.92
N PHE A 177 38.13 -54.44 -38.17
CA PHE A 177 39.15 -55.49 -38.19
C PHE A 177 38.61 -56.60 -39.10
N SER A 178 39.21 -56.82 -40.27
CA SER A 178 40.09 -57.97 -40.52
C SER A 178 39.45 -59.36 -40.31
N ARG A 179 39.29 -60.05 -41.43
CA ARG A 179 39.29 -61.51 -41.66
C ARG A 179 37.96 -62.25 -41.59
#